data_AF-A0A163A994-F1
#
_entry.id   AF-A0A163A994-F1
#
_cell.length_a   1.000
_cell.length_b   1.000
_cell.length_c   1.000
_cell.angle_alpha   90.00
_cell.angle_beta   90.00
_cell.angle_gamma   90.00
#
_symmetry.space_group_name_H-M   'P 1'
#
loop_
_entity.id
_entity.type
_entity.pdbx_description
1 polymer ?
#
loop_
_entity_poly.entity_id
_entity_poly.type
_entity_poly.pdbx_seq_one_letter_code
_entity_poly.pdbx_strand_id
1 'polypeptide(L)'
;MTHDELLQRIDHMAEVVFPAIKERTELITKTQKEKFDKTHTIVKINTGSYMMIRLPTRSSKLAPAYQGLYIVIRKTQGGCYVLQDETRALMPRDYPPSDPKLISVDETALADELVEVQAIINHRANIGRREYLVQWKGQGPEEDEWLMPDKFTNLKTIQDYWTRREKQELSTMDKIVPTTPKRGRPPKKVSNNEAANSAPKRRGRPPKQPK
;
A
#
# COMPACT_ATOMS: atom_id res chain seq x y z
N MET A 1 -71.85 22.43 -14.46
CA MET A 1 -70.92 22.64 -13.34
C MET A 1 -70.82 24.13 -13.11
N THR A 2 -71.39 24.59 -12.01
CA THR A 2 -71.30 25.99 -11.57
C THR A 2 -69.98 26.22 -10.83
N HIS A 3 -69.57 27.47 -10.66
CA HIS A 3 -68.30 27.82 -10.02
C HIS A 3 -68.23 27.32 -8.56
N ASP A 4 -69.34 27.42 -7.83
CA ASP A 4 -69.43 26.97 -6.43
C ASP A 4 -69.30 25.45 -6.29
N GLU A 5 -69.87 24.67 -7.21
CA GLU A 5 -69.69 23.22 -7.26
C GLU A 5 -68.21 22.84 -7.47
N LEU A 6 -67.47 23.66 -8.22
CA LEU A 6 -66.04 23.46 -8.44
C LEU A 6 -65.24 23.70 -7.15
N LEU A 7 -65.56 24.76 -6.42
CA LEU A 7 -64.92 25.10 -5.15
C LEU A 7 -65.17 24.01 -4.09
N GLN A 8 -66.43 23.58 -3.93
CA GLN A 8 -66.77 22.49 -3.00
C GLN A 8 -66.01 21.19 -3.32
N ARG A 9 -65.80 20.89 -4.60
CA ARG A 9 -65.05 19.71 -5.02
C ARG A 9 -63.54 19.86 -4.75
N ILE A 10 -62.99 21.06 -4.89
CA ILE A 10 -61.60 21.36 -4.53
C ILE A 10 -61.40 21.19 -3.02
N ASP A 11 -62.32 21.72 -2.21
CA ASP A 11 -62.26 21.61 -0.74
C ASP A 11 -62.38 20.14 -0.30
N HIS A 12 -63.34 19.39 -0.87
CA HIS A 12 -63.47 17.96 -0.60
C HIS A 12 -62.22 17.15 -0.98
N MET A 13 -61.58 17.49 -2.11
CA MET A 13 -60.30 16.86 -2.50
C MET A 13 -59.17 17.18 -1.51
N ALA A 14 -59.10 18.43 -1.06
CA ALA A 14 -58.07 18.90 -0.14
C ALA A 14 -58.20 18.32 1.27
N GLU A 15 -59.42 18.28 1.80
CA GLU A 15 -59.68 17.90 3.19
C GLU A 15 -59.87 16.39 3.38
N VAL A 16 -60.44 15.70 2.39
CA VAL A 16 -60.81 14.28 2.53
C VAL A 16 -59.90 13.38 1.70
N VAL A 17 -59.74 13.69 0.42
CA VAL A 17 -59.11 12.75 -0.52
C VAL A 17 -57.59 12.73 -0.40
N PHE A 18 -56.91 13.88 -0.41
CA PHE A 18 -55.45 13.92 -0.32
C PHE A 18 -54.91 13.37 1.01
N PRO A 19 -55.49 13.68 2.18
CA PRO A 19 -55.07 13.07 3.44
C PRO A 19 -55.24 11.56 3.44
N ALA A 20 -56.38 11.04 2.97
CA ALA A 20 -56.63 9.60 2.88
C ALA A 20 -55.63 8.89 1.94
N ILE A 21 -55.27 9.51 0.81
CA ILE A 21 -54.23 8.98 -0.10
C ILE A 21 -52.86 9.01 0.58
N LYS A 22 -52.52 10.09 1.30
CA LYS A 22 -51.26 10.24 2.03
C LYS A 22 -51.11 9.16 3.11
N GLU A 23 -52.12 8.96 3.94
CA GLU A 23 -52.11 7.91 4.97
C GLU A 23 -51.92 6.52 4.37
N ARG A 24 -52.68 6.21 3.30
CA ARG A 24 -52.55 4.92 2.62
C ARG A 24 -51.17 4.72 2.00
N THR A 25 -50.62 5.76 1.36
CA THR A 25 -49.28 5.70 0.75
C THR A 25 -48.17 5.58 1.79
N GLU A 26 -48.29 6.26 2.94
CA GLU A 26 -47.36 6.12 4.07
C GLU A 26 -47.36 4.70 4.63
N LEU A 27 -48.54 4.11 4.83
CA LEU A 27 -48.66 2.71 5.29
C LEU A 27 -47.98 1.74 4.31
N ILE A 28 -48.25 1.90 3.01
CA ILE A 28 -47.62 1.06 1.97
C ILE A 28 -46.10 1.27 1.98
N THR A 29 -45.63 2.51 2.01
CA THR A 29 -44.20 2.85 2.04
C THR A 29 -43.51 2.26 3.27
N LYS A 30 -44.18 2.29 4.43
CA LYS A 30 -43.66 1.70 5.67
C LYS A 30 -43.53 0.19 5.57
N THR A 31 -44.57 -0.51 5.10
CA THR A 31 -44.50 -1.97 4.92
C THR A 31 -43.44 -2.39 3.89
N GLN A 32 -43.26 -1.60 2.82
CA GLN A 32 -42.20 -1.82 1.84
C GLN A 32 -40.82 -1.59 2.46
N LYS A 33 -40.65 -0.52 3.24
CA LYS A 33 -39.41 -0.23 3.96
C LYS A 33 -39.06 -1.35 4.94
N GLU A 34 -40.01 -1.85 5.72
CA GLU A 34 -39.78 -2.95 6.65
C GLU A 34 -39.34 -4.24 5.94
N LYS A 35 -39.90 -4.53 4.76
CA LYS A 35 -39.45 -5.67 3.92
C LYS A 35 -38.04 -5.43 3.36
N PHE A 36 -37.74 -4.19 2.96
CA PHE A 36 -36.43 -3.81 2.45
C PHE A 36 -35.36 -3.90 3.53
N ASP A 37 -35.60 -3.32 4.71
CA ASP A 37 -34.66 -3.29 5.83
C ASP A 37 -34.33 -4.70 6.36
N LYS A 38 -35.26 -5.66 6.21
CA LYS A 38 -35.01 -7.08 6.53
C LYS A 38 -34.06 -7.77 5.54
N THR A 39 -34.01 -7.32 4.30
CA THR A 39 -33.27 -7.96 3.21
C THR A 39 -31.97 -7.23 2.86
N HIS A 40 -31.91 -5.92 3.07
CA HIS A 40 -30.80 -5.06 2.65
C HIS A 40 -30.26 -4.25 3.83
N THR A 41 -28.95 -4.34 4.04
CA THR A 41 -28.25 -3.51 5.03
C THR A 41 -27.63 -2.30 4.32
N ILE A 42 -28.15 -1.09 4.60
CA ILE A 42 -27.54 0.15 4.13
C ILE A 42 -26.54 0.65 5.18
N VAL A 43 -25.26 0.58 4.85
CA VAL A 43 -24.18 1.09 5.71
C VAL A 43 -24.10 2.63 5.56
N LYS A 44 -24.32 3.34 6.66
CA LYS A 44 -24.12 4.80 6.71
C LYS A 44 -22.66 5.10 6.99
N ILE A 45 -21.96 5.65 5.99
CA ILE A 45 -20.56 6.05 6.11
C ILE A 45 -20.51 7.45 6.74
N ASN A 46 -19.68 7.67 7.74
CA ASN A 46 -19.51 8.98 8.36
C ASN A 46 -18.30 9.72 7.79
N THR A 47 -18.26 11.04 7.98
CA THR A 47 -17.05 11.83 7.70
C THR A 47 -15.93 11.41 8.64
N GLY A 48 -14.69 11.35 8.14
CA GLY A 48 -13.53 10.84 8.86
C GLY A 48 -13.34 9.33 8.77
N SER A 49 -14.28 8.59 8.18
CA SER A 49 -14.12 7.14 7.98
C SER A 49 -13.16 6.83 6.83
N TYR A 50 -12.43 5.73 6.99
CA TYR A 50 -11.52 5.20 5.97
C TYR A 50 -12.23 4.30 4.96
N MET A 51 -11.87 4.44 3.68
CA MET A 51 -12.49 3.70 2.58
C MET A 51 -11.48 3.30 1.51
N MET A 52 -11.72 2.17 0.84
CA MET A 52 -11.03 1.78 -0.40
C MET A 52 -11.95 1.93 -1.60
N ILE A 53 -11.43 2.44 -2.71
CA ILE A 53 -12.19 2.65 -3.94
C ILE A 53 -12.01 1.44 -4.86
N ARG A 54 -13.09 0.90 -5.42
CA ARG A 54 -12.98 -0.16 -6.44
C ARG A 54 -12.46 0.40 -7.76
N LEU A 55 -11.42 -0.22 -8.32
CA LEU A 55 -10.92 0.12 -9.64
C LEU A 55 -11.84 -0.46 -10.73
N PRO A 56 -12.25 0.33 -11.73
CA PRO A 56 -13.06 -0.18 -12.84
C PRO A 56 -12.25 -1.13 -13.72
N THR A 57 -10.95 -0.85 -13.90
CA THR A 57 -10.04 -1.66 -14.70
C THR A 57 -8.82 -2.06 -13.85
N ARG A 58 -8.39 -3.32 -14.00
CA ARG A 58 -7.17 -3.83 -13.36
C ARG A 58 -6.09 -3.90 -14.43
N SER A 59 -4.90 -3.38 -14.14
CA SER A 59 -3.77 -3.43 -15.07
C SER A 59 -3.29 -4.87 -15.35
N SER A 60 -3.53 -5.80 -14.42
CA SER A 60 -3.24 -7.22 -14.59
C SER A 60 -4.18 -8.09 -13.73
N LYS A 61 -4.18 -9.41 -13.98
CA LYS A 61 -4.97 -10.38 -13.18
C LYS A 61 -4.53 -10.43 -11.71
N LEU A 62 -3.29 -10.05 -11.40
CA LEU A 62 -2.74 -10.01 -10.05
C LEU A 62 -2.84 -8.60 -9.41
N ALA A 63 -3.09 -7.55 -10.19
CA ALA A 63 -3.20 -6.19 -9.68
C ALA A 63 -4.38 -6.06 -8.69
N PRO A 64 -4.30 -5.23 -7.64
CA PRO A 64 -5.39 -5.11 -6.67
C PRO A 64 -6.68 -4.61 -7.34
N ALA A 65 -7.82 -5.11 -6.88
CA ALA A 65 -9.14 -4.70 -7.38
C ALA A 65 -9.62 -3.37 -6.76
N TYR A 66 -8.93 -2.92 -5.70
CA TYR A 66 -9.26 -1.74 -4.93
C TYR A 66 -8.00 -0.90 -4.75
N GLN A 67 -8.17 0.40 -4.75
CA GLN A 67 -7.12 1.37 -4.59
C GLN A 67 -7.27 2.06 -3.24
N GLY A 68 -6.12 2.27 -2.60
CA GLY A 68 -5.83 3.35 -1.63
C GLY A 68 -6.67 3.36 -0.36
N LEU A 69 -6.07 3.84 0.73
CA LEU A 69 -6.83 4.19 1.91
C LEU A 69 -7.22 5.67 1.82
N TYR A 70 -8.51 5.93 1.65
CA TYR A 70 -9.04 7.28 1.50
C TYR A 70 -9.87 7.69 2.71
N ILE A 71 -9.82 8.97 3.06
CA ILE A 71 -10.62 9.53 4.14
C ILE A 71 -11.81 10.27 3.56
N VAL A 72 -13.00 10.06 4.12
CA VAL A 72 -14.20 10.82 3.76
C VAL A 72 -14.15 12.20 4.38
N ILE A 73 -14.05 13.27 3.58
CA ILE A 73 -14.12 14.64 4.12
C ILE A 73 -15.56 15.06 4.32
N ARG A 74 -16.39 14.91 3.28
CA ARG A 74 -17.77 15.39 3.30
C ARG A 74 -18.67 14.60 2.38
N LYS A 75 -19.97 14.70 2.66
CA LYS A 75 -21.05 14.28 1.77
C LYS A 75 -21.62 15.49 1.05
N THR A 76 -21.84 15.33 -0.24
CA THR A 76 -22.57 16.29 -1.08
C THR A 76 -24.07 16.14 -0.87
N GLN A 77 -24.88 17.14 -1.26
CA GLN A 77 -26.34 17.06 -1.14
C GLN A 77 -26.94 15.84 -1.87
N GLY A 78 -26.30 15.40 -2.96
CA GLY A 78 -26.68 14.19 -3.70
C GLY A 78 -26.23 12.86 -3.10
N GLY A 79 -25.61 12.85 -1.91
CA GLY A 79 -25.16 11.63 -1.24
C GLY A 79 -23.83 11.04 -1.76
N CYS A 80 -23.16 11.72 -2.70
CA CYS A 80 -21.80 11.38 -3.11
C CYS A 80 -20.77 11.84 -2.08
N TYR A 81 -19.62 11.17 -2.04
CA TYR A 81 -18.52 11.41 -1.12
C TYR A 81 -17.34 12.08 -1.80
N VAL A 82 -16.80 13.11 -1.14
CA VAL A 82 -15.50 13.70 -1.47
C VAL A 82 -14.44 13.01 -0.63
N LEU A 83 -13.47 12.41 -1.29
CA LEU A 83 -12.43 11.60 -0.67
C LEU A 83 -11.09 12.33 -0.67
N GLN A 84 -10.29 12.10 0.35
CA GLN A 84 -8.93 12.62 0.51
C GLN A 84 -7.92 11.49 0.50
N ASP A 85 -6.83 11.68 -0.22
CA ASP A 85 -5.70 10.74 -0.26
C ASP A 85 -4.73 10.95 0.91
N GLU A 86 -3.75 10.05 1.05
CA GLU A 86 -2.68 10.12 2.06
C GLU A 86 -1.88 11.44 2.00
N THR A 87 -1.72 11.99 0.80
CA THR A 87 -1.05 13.27 0.52
C THR A 87 -1.87 14.49 0.93
N ARG A 88 -3.06 14.28 1.50
CA ARG A 88 -4.07 15.29 1.82
C ARG A 88 -4.70 15.98 0.61
N ALA A 89 -4.41 15.51 -0.61
CA ALA A 89 -5.07 15.99 -1.81
C ALA A 89 -6.51 15.47 -1.88
N LEU A 90 -7.42 16.31 -2.37
CA LEU A 90 -8.79 15.90 -2.67
C LEU A 90 -8.80 15.10 -3.96
N MET A 91 -9.58 14.02 -3.96
CA MET A 91 -9.86 13.31 -5.20
C MET A 91 -10.67 14.22 -6.14
N PRO A 92 -10.32 14.26 -7.44
CA PRO A 92 -10.99 15.14 -8.40
C PRO A 92 -12.43 14.72 -8.72
N ARG A 93 -12.82 13.50 -8.34
CA ARG A 93 -14.13 12.90 -8.63
C ARG A 93 -14.87 12.62 -7.32
N ASP A 94 -16.18 12.87 -7.35
CA ASP A 94 -17.09 12.45 -6.29
C ASP A 94 -17.52 11.00 -6.49
N TYR A 95 -17.48 10.22 -5.42
CA TYR A 95 -17.80 8.79 -5.46
C TYR A 95 -19.19 8.51 -4.91
N PRO A 96 -20.03 7.73 -5.62
CA PRO A 96 -21.32 7.30 -5.10
C PRO A 96 -21.13 6.29 -3.95
N PRO A 97 -22.14 6.07 -3.09
CA PRO A 97 -22.07 5.11 -1.99
C PRO A 97 -21.81 3.65 -2.40
N SER A 98 -22.00 3.29 -3.68
CA SER A 98 -21.81 1.93 -4.20
C SER A 98 -20.35 1.55 -4.48
N ASP A 99 -19.51 2.55 -4.78
CA ASP A 99 -18.16 2.32 -5.30
C ASP A 99 -17.13 2.07 -4.19
N PRO A 100 -17.11 2.86 -3.10
CA PRO A 100 -16.13 2.69 -2.05
C PRO A 100 -16.59 1.66 -1.02
N LYS A 101 -15.62 0.91 -0.48
CA LYS A 101 -15.82 -0.01 0.64
C LYS A 101 -15.32 0.63 1.93
N LEU A 102 -16.17 0.65 2.94
CA LEU A 102 -15.80 1.06 4.28
C LEU A 102 -14.80 0.06 4.87
N ILE A 103 -13.75 0.57 5.51
CA ILE A 103 -12.75 -0.25 6.20
C ILE A 103 -12.70 0.21 7.65
N SER A 104 -12.71 -0.75 8.57
CA SER A 104 -12.31 -0.51 9.96
C SER A 104 -10.79 -0.64 10.03
N VAL A 105 -10.09 0.49 9.91
CA VAL A 105 -8.66 0.53 10.23
C VAL A 105 -8.56 0.73 11.73
N ASP A 106 -8.08 -0.28 12.45
CA ASP A 106 -7.69 -0.13 13.84
C ASP A 106 -6.26 0.43 13.85
N GLU A 107 -6.12 1.75 14.00
CA GLU A 107 -4.82 2.42 13.99
C GLU A 107 -3.87 1.85 15.06
N THR A 108 -4.42 1.35 16.16
CA THR A 108 -3.69 0.73 17.27
C THR A 108 -3.07 -0.61 16.90
N ALA A 109 -3.75 -1.45 16.10
CA ALA A 109 -3.21 -2.75 15.69
C ALA A 109 -1.99 -2.62 14.77
N LEU A 110 -1.89 -1.54 13.98
CA LEU A 110 -0.78 -1.34 13.06
C LEU A 110 0.48 -0.80 13.76
N ALA A 111 0.30 0.02 14.81
CA ALA A 111 1.40 0.68 15.51
C ALA A 111 2.17 -0.27 16.43
N ASP A 112 1.49 -1.25 17.05
CA ASP A 112 2.11 -2.15 18.04
C ASP A 112 2.98 -3.26 17.41
N GLU A 113 2.85 -3.56 16.12
CA GLU A 113 3.55 -4.71 15.50
C GLU A 113 4.91 -4.35 14.86
N LEU A 114 5.21 -3.07 14.63
CA LEU A 114 6.36 -2.65 13.82
C LEU A 114 7.33 -1.78 14.62
N VAL A 115 8.38 -2.40 15.16
CA VAL A 115 9.48 -1.71 15.83
C VAL A 115 10.63 -1.46 14.84
N GLU A 116 11.20 -0.25 14.86
CA GLU A 116 12.31 0.11 13.98
C GLU A 116 13.64 -0.50 14.46
N VAL A 117 14.29 -1.26 13.57
CA VAL A 117 15.60 -1.86 13.81
C VAL A 117 16.70 -0.84 13.51
N GLN A 118 17.64 -0.66 14.44
CA GLN A 118 18.84 0.15 14.20
C GLN A 118 19.87 -0.62 13.36
N ALA A 119 20.27 -1.81 13.82
CA ALA A 119 21.23 -2.65 13.13
C ALA A 119 21.18 -4.10 13.62
N ILE A 120 21.61 -5.03 12.76
CA ILE A 120 21.95 -6.39 13.19
C ILE A 120 23.39 -6.36 13.71
N ILE A 121 23.61 -6.80 14.95
CA ILE A 121 24.94 -6.85 15.56
C ILE A 121 25.64 -8.14 15.17
N ASN A 122 24.93 -9.26 15.31
CA ASN A 122 25.49 -10.58 15.11
C ASN A 122 24.49 -11.53 14.45
N HIS A 123 24.98 -12.68 14.01
CA HIS A 123 24.15 -13.78 13.54
C HIS A 123 24.69 -15.08 14.14
N ARG A 124 23.78 -16.03 14.40
CA ARG A 124 24.14 -17.41 14.73
C ARG A 124 23.49 -18.32 13.71
N ALA A 125 24.26 -19.26 13.20
CA ALA A 125 23.79 -20.23 12.22
C ALA A 125 23.78 -21.60 12.89
N ASN A 126 22.59 -22.09 13.22
CA ASN A 126 22.36 -23.49 13.50
C ASN A 126 22.03 -24.21 12.19
N ILE A 127 22.17 -25.53 12.16
CA ILE A 127 21.90 -26.35 10.97
C ILE A 127 20.47 -26.04 10.48
N GLY A 128 20.37 -25.38 9.31
CA GLY A 128 19.11 -25.02 8.65
C GLY A 128 18.35 -23.81 9.25
N ARG A 129 18.82 -23.19 10.35
CA ARG A 129 18.18 -22.01 10.95
C ARG A 129 19.23 -20.95 11.27
N ARG A 130 19.10 -19.80 10.64
CA ARG A 130 19.92 -18.62 10.96
C ARG A 130 19.08 -17.68 11.80
N GLU A 131 19.66 -17.14 12.85
CA GLU A 131 19.05 -16.12 13.71
C GLU A 131 19.97 -14.92 13.76
N TYR A 132 19.39 -13.74 13.88
CA TYR A 132 20.09 -12.46 13.87
C TYR A 132 19.84 -11.75 15.20
N LEU A 133 20.91 -11.26 15.83
CA LEU A 133 20.82 -10.42 17.01
C LEU A 133 20.54 -8.99 16.57
N VAL A 134 19.36 -8.50 16.93
CA VAL A 134 18.82 -7.23 16.49
C VAL A 134 18.94 -6.21 17.59
N GLN A 135 19.51 -5.06 17.24
CA GLN A 135 19.50 -3.86 18.08
C GLN A 135 18.37 -2.94 17.65
N TRP A 136 17.50 -2.62 18.60
CA TRP A 136 16.36 -1.73 18.39
C TRP A 136 16.76 -0.26 18.44
N LYS A 137 16.10 0.58 17.65
CA LYS A 137 16.40 2.00 17.60
C LYS A 137 15.85 2.71 18.85
N GLY A 138 16.76 3.32 19.62
CA GLY A 138 16.40 4.08 20.81
C GLY A 138 16.31 3.26 22.10
N GLN A 139 16.63 1.97 22.05
CA GLN A 139 16.81 1.12 23.22
C GLN A 139 18.29 0.76 23.41
N GLY A 140 18.68 0.46 24.65
CA GLY A 140 20.03 0.02 24.97
C GLY A 140 20.32 -1.40 24.50
N PRO A 141 21.58 -1.84 24.50
CA PRO A 141 21.98 -3.20 24.11
C PRO A 141 21.42 -4.30 25.02
N GLU A 142 20.79 -3.94 26.14
CA GLU A 142 20.13 -4.88 27.05
C GLU A 142 18.83 -5.46 26.46
N GLU A 143 18.22 -4.75 25.51
CA GLU A 143 16.98 -5.17 24.84
C GLU A 143 17.25 -5.93 23.52
N ASP A 144 18.51 -6.27 23.23
CA ASP A 144 18.89 -6.94 21.99
C ASP A 144 18.31 -8.37 21.93
N GLU A 145 17.50 -8.66 20.91
CA GLU A 145 16.80 -9.94 20.77
C GLU A 145 17.26 -10.74 19.54
N TRP A 146 17.26 -12.07 19.66
CA TRP A 146 17.53 -13.00 18.56
C TRP A 146 16.26 -13.25 17.74
N LEU A 147 16.23 -12.74 16.51
CA LEU A 147 15.10 -12.86 15.61
C LEU A 147 15.38 -13.77 14.41
N MET A 148 14.33 -14.48 13.98
CA MET A 148 14.36 -15.31 12.78
C MET A 148 14.18 -14.45 11.51
N PRO A 149 14.74 -14.86 10.36
CA PRO A 149 14.63 -14.17 9.08
C PRO A 149 13.19 -13.82 8.68
N ASP A 150 12.24 -14.71 9.00
CA ASP A 150 10.81 -14.55 8.66
C ASP A 150 10.13 -13.41 9.43
N LYS A 151 10.73 -12.95 10.53
CA LYS A 151 10.22 -11.83 11.33
C LYS A 151 10.64 -10.47 10.79
N PHE A 152 11.54 -10.42 9.80
CA PHE A 152 11.98 -9.17 9.20
C PHE A 152 11.08 -8.80 8.02
N THR A 153 10.43 -7.64 8.10
CA THR A 153 9.68 -7.06 6.97
C THR A 153 10.63 -6.56 5.87
N ASN A 154 11.78 -5.99 6.27
CA ASN A 154 12.75 -5.38 5.36
C ASN A 154 14.00 -6.26 5.19
N LEU A 155 14.20 -6.83 4.00
CA LEU A 155 15.39 -7.64 3.68
C LEU A 155 16.70 -6.83 3.61
N LYS A 156 16.60 -5.50 3.47
CA LYS A 156 17.77 -4.61 3.34
C LYS A 156 18.65 -4.64 4.58
N THR A 157 18.08 -4.73 5.79
CA THR A 157 18.85 -4.75 7.04
C THR A 157 19.79 -5.96 7.12
N ILE A 158 19.33 -7.12 6.64
CA ILE A 158 20.13 -8.34 6.52
C ILE A 158 21.23 -8.16 5.46
N GLN A 159 20.90 -7.59 4.30
CA GLN A 159 21.88 -7.33 3.24
C GLN A 159 22.99 -6.37 3.68
N ASP A 160 22.65 -5.31 4.40
CA ASP A 160 23.60 -4.33 4.91
C ASP A 160 24.54 -4.96 5.94
N TYR A 161 24.02 -5.84 6.80
CA TYR A 161 24.82 -6.62 7.75
C TYR A 161 25.88 -7.47 7.05
N TRP A 162 25.48 -8.26 6.05
CA TRP A 162 26.41 -9.11 5.31
C TRP A 162 27.44 -8.29 4.52
N THR A 163 26.99 -7.20 3.89
CA THR A 163 27.88 -6.28 3.15
C THR A 163 28.93 -5.65 4.07
N ARG A 164 28.55 -5.21 5.26
CA ARG A 164 29.48 -4.65 6.27
C ARG A 164 30.51 -5.68 6.70
N ARG A 165 30.08 -6.93 6.90
CA ARG A 165 30.95 -8.02 7.33
C ARG A 165 31.94 -8.45 6.24
N GLU A 166 31.50 -8.60 4.99
CA GLU A 166 32.40 -8.89 3.86
C GLU A 166 33.52 -7.85 3.74
N LYS A 167 33.21 -6.56 3.93
CA LYS A 167 34.22 -5.50 3.96
C LYS A 167 35.20 -5.64 5.13
N GLN A 168 34.73 -6.04 6.31
CA GLN A 168 35.59 -6.29 7.47
C GLN A 168 36.52 -7.48 7.24
N GLU A 169 36.02 -8.57 6.66
CA GLU A 169 36.83 -9.73 6.29
C GLU A 169 37.91 -9.35 5.26
N LEU A 170 37.54 -8.64 4.19
CA LEU A 170 38.49 -8.15 3.18
C LEU A 170 39.59 -7.25 3.80
N SER A 171 39.20 -6.34 4.69
CA SER A 171 40.16 -5.45 5.38
C SER A 171 41.08 -6.18 6.37
N THR A 172 40.64 -7.32 6.91
CA THR A 172 41.42 -8.14 7.82
C THR A 172 42.44 -8.97 7.04
N MET A 173 42.07 -9.47 5.85
CA MET A 173 42.98 -10.19 4.96
C MET A 173 44.11 -9.30 4.41
N ASP A 174 43.83 -8.02 4.13
CA ASP A 174 44.86 -7.07 3.68
C ASP A 174 45.90 -6.73 4.76
N LYS A 175 45.57 -6.91 6.05
CA LYS A 175 46.48 -6.64 7.18
C LYS A 175 47.39 -7.82 7.56
N ILE A 176 47.12 -9.02 7.05
CA ILE A 176 47.87 -10.25 7.40
C ILE A 176 49.01 -10.53 6.41
N VAL A 177 49.15 -9.77 5.31
CA VAL A 177 50.31 -9.91 4.41
C VAL A 177 51.59 -9.37 5.08
N PRO A 178 52.62 -10.19 5.36
CA PRO A 178 53.87 -9.69 5.90
C PRO A 178 54.63 -8.95 4.78
N THR A 179 54.91 -7.68 4.98
CA THR A 179 55.84 -6.90 4.15
C THR A 179 57.23 -7.55 4.19
N THR A 180 57.61 -8.25 3.13
CA THR A 180 59.01 -8.64 2.90
C THR A 180 59.80 -7.42 2.42
N PRO A 181 61.04 -7.20 2.89
CA PRO A 181 61.82 -6.03 2.51
C PRO A 181 62.30 -6.16 1.06
N LYS A 182 61.98 -5.16 0.23
CA LYS A 182 62.45 -5.06 -1.16
C LYS A 182 63.97 -4.86 -1.18
N ARG A 183 64.74 -5.91 -1.51
CA ARG A 183 66.13 -5.77 -1.98
C ARG A 183 66.12 -5.22 -3.41
N GLY A 184 66.82 -4.10 -3.61
CA GLY A 184 66.86 -3.36 -4.86
C GLY A 184 67.46 -4.14 -6.03
N ARG A 185 66.93 -3.86 -7.23
CA ARG A 185 67.53 -4.23 -8.52
C ARG A 185 67.47 -3.00 -9.45
N PRO A 186 68.57 -2.61 -10.11
CA PRO A 186 68.68 -1.34 -10.84
C PRO A 186 67.96 -1.39 -12.20
N PRO A 187 67.73 -0.24 -12.87
CA PRO A 187 66.83 -0.14 -14.01
C PRO A 187 67.51 -0.64 -15.28
N LYS A 188 66.76 -1.26 -16.19
CA LYS A 188 67.25 -1.59 -17.54
C LYS A 188 66.24 -1.19 -18.62
N LYS A 189 66.63 -0.13 -19.33
CA LYS A 189 66.36 0.31 -20.71
C LYS A 189 65.05 -0.09 -21.41
N VAL A 190 64.38 0.97 -21.85
CA VAL A 190 63.39 1.07 -22.92
C VAL A 190 63.90 0.46 -24.23
N SER A 191 63.03 -0.29 -24.92
CA SER A 191 62.97 -0.32 -26.37
C SER A 191 61.52 -0.48 -26.82
N ASN A 192 61.05 0.49 -27.59
CA ASN A 192 59.77 0.49 -28.30
C ASN A 192 59.62 -0.76 -29.17
N ASN A 193 58.38 -1.21 -29.34
CA ASN A 193 57.84 -1.57 -30.66
C ASN A 193 56.30 -1.53 -30.61
N GLU A 194 55.74 -0.73 -31.51
CA GLU A 194 54.33 -0.69 -31.88
C GLU A 194 53.93 -2.00 -32.56
N ALA A 195 52.74 -2.53 -32.24
CA ALA A 195 51.78 -2.99 -33.25
C ALA A 195 50.47 -3.51 -32.62
N ALA A 196 49.38 -3.12 -33.27
CA ALA A 196 48.11 -3.83 -33.43
C ALA A 196 47.07 -3.82 -32.29
N ASN A 197 46.19 -2.83 -32.40
CA ASN A 197 44.75 -2.88 -32.14
C ASN A 197 44.11 -4.27 -32.33
N SER A 198 43.30 -4.69 -31.35
CA SER A 198 42.07 -5.44 -31.65
C SER A 198 41.00 -5.21 -30.57
N ALA A 199 39.88 -4.62 -30.98
CA ALA A 199 38.67 -4.38 -30.19
C ALA A 199 37.89 -5.67 -29.87
N PRO A 200 37.06 -5.69 -28.80
CA PRO A 200 36.38 -6.91 -28.35
C PRO A 200 35.23 -7.32 -29.27
N LYS A 201 35.22 -8.61 -29.63
CA LYS A 201 34.24 -9.26 -30.52
C LYS A 201 32.90 -9.42 -29.81
N ARG A 202 31.91 -8.56 -30.09
CA ARG A 202 30.50 -8.74 -29.69
C ARG A 202 29.90 -9.90 -30.50
N ARG A 203 29.52 -11.01 -29.86
CA ARG A 203 28.70 -12.05 -30.50
C ARG A 203 27.25 -11.58 -30.57
N GLY A 204 26.84 -11.07 -31.73
CA GLY A 204 25.43 -10.83 -32.06
C GLY A 204 24.68 -12.15 -32.32
N ARG A 205 23.42 -12.20 -31.88
CA ARG A 205 22.45 -13.27 -32.11
C ARG A 205 21.89 -13.13 -33.55
N PRO A 206 21.82 -14.19 -34.38
CA PRO A 206 21.29 -14.07 -35.73
C PRO A 206 19.75 -13.88 -35.71
N PRO A 207 19.19 -13.13 -36.68
CA PRO A 207 17.75 -12.89 -36.75
C PRO A 207 16.99 -14.13 -37.26
N LYS A 208 15.77 -14.30 -36.75
CA LYS A 208 14.87 -15.42 -37.08
C LYS A 208 14.10 -15.06 -38.37
N GLN A 209 14.22 -15.90 -39.40
CA GLN A 209 13.42 -15.79 -40.64
C GLN A 209 11.95 -16.15 -40.34
N PRO A 210 10.96 -15.40 -40.84
CA PRO A 210 9.55 -15.74 -40.71
C PRO A 210 9.14 -16.86 -41.69
N LYS A 211 8.20 -17.70 -41.26
CA LYS A 211 7.33 -18.50 -42.12
C LYS A 211 5.96 -17.82 -42.18
#